data_AF-A0A920V9H0-F1
#
_entry.id   AF-A0A920V9H0-F1
#
_cell.length_a   1.000
_cell.length_b   1.000
_cell.length_c   1.000
_cell.angle_alpha   90.00
_cell.angle_beta   90.00
_cell.angle_gamma   90.00
#
_symmetry.space_group_name_H-M   'P 1'
#
loop_
_entity.id
_entity.type
_entity.pdbx_description
1 polymer ?
#
loop_
_entity_poly.entity_id
_entity_poly.type
_entity_poly.pdbx_seq_one_letter_code
_entity_poly.pdbx_strand_id
1 'polypeptide(L)'
;MTLGVIRCLYCTAETRLSNSNRVNNTPGGLAAIWADQNTRDALFDSMQRKEVYATSGTRIRLKFSVNFESQQETHPMGSTVKADMDNRPEFSIVAQKDPLEGPLHKVQLIKGWTSNGIALERVLDIYCSQSCSDEVFKVDLKTCEIDQQQGEDEIKVSWTDETYKPEQNAFYYVRVLQVPTCRWSTYDSIALGIQPPDDIPATVTEMAWSSPIWIDSANE
;
A
#
# COMPACT_ATOMS: atom_id res chain seq x y z
N MET A 1 16.12 21.96 -13.14
CA MET A 1 16.09 21.45 -11.76
C MET A 1 16.48 19.99 -11.84
N THR A 2 17.74 19.68 -11.61
CA THR A 2 18.26 18.30 -11.68
C THR A 2 17.90 17.60 -10.37
N LEU A 3 16.95 16.67 -10.41
CA LEU A 3 16.60 15.86 -9.24
C LEU A 3 17.80 14.97 -8.89
N GLY A 4 18.49 15.31 -7.80
CA GLY A 4 19.47 14.45 -7.19
C GLY A 4 18.76 13.36 -6.41
N VAL A 5 18.69 12.16 -7.00
CA VAL A 5 18.54 10.90 -6.24
C VAL A 5 19.57 10.94 -5.11
N ILE A 6 19.18 10.54 -3.89
CA ILE A 6 20.11 10.39 -2.75
C ILE A 6 21.18 9.39 -3.17
N ARG A 7 22.26 9.90 -3.77
CA ARG A 7 23.47 9.13 -4.07
C ARG A 7 24.17 8.95 -2.74
N CYS A 8 24.30 7.70 -2.31
CA CYS A 8 25.35 7.36 -1.36
C CYS A 8 26.67 7.84 -2.00
N LEU A 9 27.29 8.88 -1.43
CA LEU A 9 28.47 9.56 -1.97
C LEU A 9 29.67 8.62 -2.20
N TYR A 10 29.62 7.38 -1.68
CA TYR A 10 30.66 6.37 -1.78
C TYR A 10 30.25 5.07 -2.50
N CYS A 11 29.01 4.95 -3.03
CA CYS A 11 28.55 3.72 -3.67
C CYS A 11 28.13 3.99 -5.13
N THR A 12 29.04 3.72 -6.07
CA THR A 12 28.75 3.86 -7.51
C THR A 12 27.68 2.86 -7.95
N ALA A 13 27.07 3.09 -9.11
CA ALA A 13 26.13 2.13 -9.71
C ALA A 13 26.77 0.74 -9.89
N GLU A 14 28.03 0.70 -10.34
CA GLU A 14 28.80 -0.55 -10.46
C GLU A 14 28.94 -1.26 -9.12
N THR A 15 29.32 -0.54 -8.05
CA THR A 15 29.47 -1.13 -6.71
C THR A 15 28.14 -1.62 -6.14
N ARG A 16 27.04 -0.91 -6.38
CA ARG A 16 25.70 -1.35 -5.95
C ARG A 16 25.27 -2.61 -6.70
N LEU A 17 25.50 -2.66 -8.01
CA LEU A 17 25.20 -3.83 -8.83
C LEU A 17 26.10 -5.01 -8.53
N SER A 18 27.38 -4.83 -8.17
CA SER A 18 28.28 -5.95 -7.87
C SER A 18 28.07 -6.55 -6.47
N ASN A 19 27.25 -5.92 -5.62
CA ASN A 19 27.03 -6.35 -4.25
C ASN A 19 26.18 -7.63 -4.19
N SER A 20 26.63 -8.66 -3.49
CA SER A 20 25.89 -9.92 -3.32
C SER A 20 24.54 -9.75 -2.62
N ASN A 21 24.38 -8.70 -1.80
CA ASN A 21 23.12 -8.37 -1.13
C ASN A 21 22.18 -7.49 -1.98
N ARG A 22 22.49 -7.25 -3.26
CA ARG A 22 21.65 -6.46 -4.20
C ARG A 22 20.22 -6.98 -4.34
N VAL A 23 19.98 -8.26 -4.07
CA VAL A 23 18.64 -8.87 -4.08
C VAL A 23 17.77 -8.30 -2.95
N ASN A 24 18.34 -8.11 -1.76
CA ASN A 24 17.62 -7.69 -0.56
C ASN A 24 17.57 -6.18 -0.36
N ASN A 25 18.37 -5.42 -1.11
CA ASN A 25 18.41 -3.97 -1.00
C ASN A 25 17.29 -3.33 -1.83
N THR A 26 16.42 -2.58 -1.17
CA THR A 26 15.45 -1.65 -1.76
C THR A 26 15.64 -0.26 -1.14
N PRO A 27 15.17 0.83 -1.77
CA PRO A 27 15.35 2.20 -1.26
C PRO A 27 14.74 2.48 0.12
N GLY A 28 14.11 1.49 0.76
CA GLY A 28 13.56 1.60 2.12
C GLY A 28 12.14 2.15 2.12
N GLY A 29 11.30 1.60 3.00
CA GLY A 29 9.91 2.04 3.14
C GLY A 29 9.77 3.33 3.93
N LEU A 30 8.63 4.00 3.75
CA LEU A 30 8.24 5.18 4.53
C LEU A 30 7.15 4.81 5.52
N ALA A 31 7.13 5.48 6.67
CA ALA A 31 5.99 5.49 7.58
C ALA A 31 5.31 6.86 7.51
N ALA A 32 3.98 6.87 7.50
CA ALA A 32 3.17 8.05 7.37
C ALA A 32 2.06 8.06 8.43
N ILE A 33 1.66 9.27 8.82
CA ILE A 33 0.81 9.53 9.98
C ILE A 33 -0.25 10.53 9.54
N TRP A 34 -1.52 10.25 9.84
CA TRP A 34 -2.60 11.23 9.63
C TRP A 34 -2.86 12.00 10.91
N ALA A 35 -2.51 13.27 10.92
CA ALA A 35 -2.77 14.16 12.04
C ALA A 35 -3.51 15.41 11.55
N ASP A 36 -4.37 15.96 12.40
CA ASP A 36 -5.12 17.18 12.11
C ASP A 36 -4.21 18.39 11.93
N GLN A 37 -3.03 18.37 12.58
CA GLN A 37 -2.06 19.45 12.56
C GLN A 37 -0.62 18.92 12.55
N ASN A 38 0.29 19.71 11.97
CA ASN A 38 1.72 19.45 12.02
C ASN A 38 2.34 20.02 13.30
N THR A 39 1.81 19.63 14.45
CA THR A 39 2.36 19.93 15.77
C THR A 39 2.84 18.63 16.41
N ARG A 40 3.81 18.71 17.32
CA ARG A 40 4.31 17.53 18.03
C ARG A 40 3.17 16.75 18.68
N ASP A 41 2.32 17.41 19.44
CA ASP A 41 1.26 16.75 20.20
C ASP A 41 0.27 16.03 19.27
N ALA A 42 -0.20 16.70 18.20
CA ALA A 42 -1.12 16.09 17.23
C ALA A 42 -0.51 14.86 16.52
N LEU A 43 0.79 14.88 16.22
CA LEU A 43 1.49 13.74 15.62
C LEU A 43 1.59 12.57 16.61
N PHE A 44 1.91 12.84 17.88
CA PHE A 44 1.98 11.80 18.91
C PHE A 44 0.60 11.20 19.22
N ASP A 45 -0.44 12.03 19.27
CA ASP A 45 -1.83 11.58 19.47
C ASP A 45 -2.28 10.67 18.32
N SER A 46 -1.96 11.02 17.08
CA SER A 46 -2.26 10.18 15.91
C SER A 46 -1.54 8.83 15.96
N MET A 47 -0.25 8.82 16.32
CA MET A 47 0.49 7.56 16.51
C MET A 47 -0.16 6.70 17.61
N GLN A 48 -0.63 7.32 18.71
CA GLN A 48 -1.30 6.59 19.79
C GLN A 48 -2.65 6.01 19.36
N ARG A 49 -3.40 6.73 18.52
CA ARG A 49 -4.62 6.21 17.86
C ARG A 49 -4.34 5.24 16.72
N LYS A 50 -3.06 5.03 16.37
CA LYS A 50 -2.60 4.14 15.30
C LYS A 50 -3.15 4.54 13.93
N GLU A 51 -3.42 5.82 13.72
CA GLU A 51 -3.86 6.36 12.43
C GLU A 51 -2.67 6.55 11.48
N VAL A 52 -1.97 5.44 11.24
CA VAL A 52 -0.68 5.37 10.56
C VAL A 52 -0.73 4.34 9.45
N TYR A 53 0.14 4.50 8.47
CA TYR A 53 0.31 3.56 7.37
C TYR A 53 1.77 3.57 6.93
N ALA A 54 2.18 2.56 6.16
CA ALA A 54 3.52 2.50 5.62
C ALA A 54 3.51 2.27 4.12
N THR A 55 4.61 2.62 3.45
CA THR A 55 4.81 2.38 2.02
C THR A 55 6.14 1.66 1.80
N SER A 56 6.28 0.96 0.68
CA SER A 56 7.52 0.25 0.32
C SER A 56 8.64 1.17 -0.21
N GLY A 57 8.31 2.42 -0.55
CA GLY A 57 9.29 3.44 -0.96
C GLY A 57 8.67 4.71 -1.52
N THR A 58 7.54 4.60 -2.23
CA THR A 58 6.88 5.75 -2.85
C THR A 58 5.98 6.50 -1.87
N ARG A 59 5.71 7.78 -2.13
CA ARG A 59 4.90 8.67 -1.28
C ARG A 59 3.41 8.58 -1.58
N ILE A 60 2.90 7.36 -1.71
CA ILE A 60 1.46 7.10 -1.86
C ILE A 60 0.75 7.64 -0.60
N ARG A 61 -0.33 8.38 -0.81
CA ARG A 61 -1.21 8.80 0.29
C ARG A 61 -2.36 7.83 0.40
N LEU A 62 -2.63 7.35 1.61
CA LEU A 62 -3.64 6.35 1.87
C LEU A 62 -4.46 6.73 3.09
N LYS A 63 -5.78 6.80 2.94
CA LYS A 63 -6.73 6.94 4.05
C LYS A 63 -7.73 5.77 3.98
N PHE A 64 -7.96 5.15 5.13
CA PHE A 64 -8.86 4.02 5.28
C PHE A 64 -9.73 4.22 6.52
N SER A 65 -11.02 3.97 6.39
CA SER A 65 -11.98 4.07 7.49
C SER A 65 -13.11 3.08 7.34
N VAL A 66 -13.82 2.83 8.44
CA VAL A 66 -15.03 2.01 8.48
C VAL A 66 -16.19 2.80 9.10
N ASN A 67 -17.40 2.55 8.61
CA ASN A 67 -18.66 2.95 9.22
C ASN A 67 -19.61 1.73 9.23
N PHE A 68 -20.59 1.73 10.12
CA PHE A 68 -21.73 0.83 10.05
C PHE A 68 -22.94 1.64 9.57
N GLU A 69 -23.79 1.09 8.72
CA GLU A 69 -24.93 1.83 8.13
C GLU A 69 -25.84 2.50 9.19
N SER A 70 -25.94 1.90 10.37
CA SER A 70 -26.71 2.40 11.53
C SER A 70 -26.03 3.55 12.27
N GLN A 71 -24.72 3.73 12.10
CA GLN A 71 -23.89 4.65 12.86
C GLN A 71 -23.45 5.83 11.99
N GLN A 72 -23.59 7.04 12.51
CA GLN A 72 -23.05 8.25 11.87
C GLN A 72 -21.55 8.43 12.14
N GLU A 73 -20.96 7.57 12.96
CA GLU A 73 -19.55 7.64 13.32
C GLU A 73 -18.69 6.90 12.29
N THR A 74 -17.63 7.56 11.83
CA THR A 74 -16.62 6.98 10.96
C THR A 74 -15.36 6.72 11.79
N HIS A 75 -14.92 5.48 11.83
CA HIS A 75 -13.73 5.07 12.56
C HIS A 75 -12.52 4.98 11.62
N PRO A 76 -11.41 5.67 11.90
CA PRO A 76 -10.24 5.62 11.05
C PRO A 76 -9.47 4.31 11.21
N MET A 77 -8.56 4.03 10.27
CA MET A 77 -7.57 2.96 10.42
C MET A 77 -6.82 3.02 11.75
N GLY A 78 -6.53 1.85 12.32
CA GLY A 78 -5.95 1.73 13.66
C GLY A 78 -6.96 1.59 14.78
N SER A 79 -8.25 1.86 14.51
CA SER A 79 -9.34 1.73 15.48
C SER A 79 -9.68 0.28 15.79
N THR A 80 -10.28 0.09 16.96
CA THR A 80 -11.03 -1.12 17.33
C THR A 80 -12.49 -0.72 17.49
N VAL A 81 -13.38 -1.39 16.76
CA VAL A 81 -14.82 -1.11 16.76
C VAL A 81 -15.58 -2.36 17.20
N LYS A 82 -16.72 -2.17 17.85
CA LYS A 82 -17.62 -3.28 18.18
C LYS A 82 -18.48 -3.64 16.97
N ALA A 83 -18.67 -4.92 16.75
CA ALA A 83 -19.59 -5.44 15.74
C ALA A 83 -21.02 -4.94 15.95
N ASP A 84 -21.69 -4.61 14.86
CA ASP A 84 -23.13 -4.40 14.81
C ASP A 84 -23.80 -5.71 14.35
N MET A 85 -24.79 -6.20 15.11
CA MET A 85 -25.48 -7.46 14.80
C MET A 85 -26.37 -7.38 13.57
N ASP A 86 -26.91 -6.19 13.28
CA ASP A 86 -27.90 -5.97 12.23
C ASP A 86 -27.27 -5.32 10.98
N ASN A 87 -26.08 -4.74 11.11
CA ASN A 87 -25.44 -3.95 10.05
C ASN A 87 -24.05 -4.46 9.70
N ARG A 88 -23.67 -4.28 8.44
CA ARG A 88 -22.35 -4.68 7.93
C ARG A 88 -21.38 -3.49 7.97
N PRO A 89 -20.08 -3.74 8.11
CA PRO A 89 -19.08 -2.71 7.97
C PRO A 89 -19.00 -2.26 6.51
N GLU A 90 -19.18 -0.97 6.28
CA GLU A 90 -18.85 -0.29 5.05
C GLU A 90 -17.47 0.35 5.19
N PHE A 91 -16.60 0.06 4.23
CA PHE A 91 -15.22 0.52 4.21
C PHE A 91 -15.04 1.61 3.17
N SER A 92 -14.42 2.72 3.56
CA SER A 92 -14.03 3.79 2.64
C SER A 92 -12.51 3.85 2.50
N ILE A 93 -12.05 3.81 1.26
CA ILE A 93 -10.63 3.88 0.90
C ILE A 93 -10.43 5.07 -0.02
N VAL A 94 -9.47 5.92 0.33
CA VAL A 94 -8.98 7.00 -0.54
C VAL A 94 -7.48 6.86 -0.69
N ALA A 95 -7.01 6.80 -1.92
CA ALA A 95 -5.59 6.73 -2.22
C ALA A 95 -5.19 7.70 -3.32
N GLN A 96 -4.00 8.29 -3.21
CA GLN A 96 -3.41 9.17 -4.22
C GLN A 96 -1.99 8.71 -4.53
N LYS A 97 -1.60 8.73 -5.80
CA LYS A 97 -0.25 8.36 -6.23
C LYS A 97 0.81 9.30 -5.66
N ASP A 98 2.07 8.84 -5.69
CA ASP A 98 3.19 9.75 -5.54
C ASP A 98 3.31 10.61 -6.82
N PRO A 99 3.36 11.96 -6.72
CA PRO A 99 3.49 12.84 -7.87
C PRO A 99 4.73 12.59 -8.75
N LEU A 100 5.74 11.89 -8.23
CA LEU A 100 7.00 11.62 -8.94
C LEU A 100 7.10 10.18 -9.49
N GLU A 101 6.11 9.32 -9.23
CA GLU A 101 6.15 7.90 -9.57
C GLU A 101 4.94 7.48 -10.42
N GLY A 102 4.83 6.18 -10.68
CA GLY A 102 3.76 5.61 -11.49
C GLY A 102 2.36 5.76 -10.89
N PRO A 103 1.31 5.62 -11.72
CA PRO A 103 -0.07 5.70 -11.27
C PRO A 103 -0.48 4.48 -10.44
N LEU A 104 -1.58 4.57 -9.71
CA LEU A 104 -2.13 3.50 -8.90
C LEU A 104 -2.78 2.42 -9.78
N HIS A 105 -2.59 1.16 -9.40
CA HIS A 105 -3.06 0.00 -10.14
C HIS A 105 -4.28 -0.65 -9.47
N LYS A 106 -4.14 -1.10 -8.22
CA LYS A 106 -5.19 -1.87 -7.54
C LYS A 106 -5.24 -1.60 -6.05
N VAL A 107 -6.41 -1.83 -5.48
CA VAL A 107 -6.66 -1.82 -4.03
C VAL A 107 -7.06 -3.22 -3.60
N GLN A 108 -6.32 -3.74 -2.64
CA GLN A 108 -6.61 -5.02 -2.00
C GLN A 108 -7.11 -4.77 -0.58
N LEU A 109 -8.20 -5.42 -0.21
CA LEU A 109 -8.64 -5.53 1.17
C LEU A 109 -8.22 -6.89 1.72
N ILE A 110 -7.52 -6.87 2.85
CA ILE A 110 -7.07 -8.10 3.50
C ILE A 110 -7.93 -8.25 4.75
N LYS A 111 -8.69 -9.34 4.80
CA LYS A 111 -9.51 -9.74 5.93
C LYS A 111 -8.82 -10.87 6.65
N GLY A 112 -8.55 -10.70 7.94
CA GLY A 112 -8.21 -11.79 8.85
C GLY A 112 -9.35 -12.03 9.83
N TRP A 113 -9.67 -13.28 10.14
CA TRP A 113 -10.69 -13.61 11.13
C TRP A 113 -10.40 -14.95 11.79
N THR A 114 -11.01 -15.17 12.95
CA THR A 114 -10.89 -16.46 13.66
C THR A 114 -12.17 -17.27 13.49
N SER A 115 -12.02 -18.55 13.16
CA SER A 115 -13.14 -19.50 13.09
C SER A 115 -12.74 -20.81 13.78
N ASN A 116 -13.46 -21.22 14.82
CA ASN A 116 -13.15 -22.41 15.63
C ASN A 116 -11.70 -22.44 16.17
N GLY A 117 -11.18 -21.28 16.58
CA GLY A 117 -9.80 -21.14 17.08
C GLY A 117 -8.71 -21.16 16.00
N ILE A 118 -9.08 -21.23 14.72
CA ILE A 118 -8.14 -21.16 13.59
C ILE A 118 -8.17 -19.76 12.98
N ALA A 119 -7.00 -19.13 12.86
CA ALA A 119 -6.83 -17.87 12.15
C ALA A 119 -6.88 -18.12 10.64
N LEU A 120 -7.74 -17.37 9.95
CA LEU A 120 -7.93 -17.40 8.51
C LEU A 120 -7.63 -16.02 7.93
N GLU A 121 -7.08 -15.98 6.72
CA GLU A 121 -6.83 -14.75 5.98
C GLU A 121 -7.39 -14.90 4.56
N ARG A 122 -7.92 -13.79 4.03
CA ARG A 122 -8.31 -13.66 2.63
C ARG A 122 -7.89 -12.31 2.09
N VAL A 123 -7.25 -12.34 0.92
CA VAL A 123 -6.94 -11.15 0.12
C VAL A 123 -8.04 -10.99 -0.93
N LEU A 124 -8.59 -9.80 -1.04
CA LEU A 124 -9.65 -9.44 -1.98
C LEU A 124 -9.18 -8.26 -2.82
N ASP A 125 -9.12 -8.42 -4.14
CA ASP A 125 -8.96 -7.30 -5.05
C ASP A 125 -10.31 -6.59 -5.16
N ILE A 126 -10.45 -5.44 -4.49
CA ILE A 126 -11.72 -4.70 -4.42
C ILE A 126 -11.82 -3.61 -5.49
N TYR A 127 -10.69 -3.24 -6.10
CA TYR A 127 -10.62 -2.29 -7.19
C TYR A 127 -9.37 -2.52 -8.02
N CYS A 128 -9.49 -2.40 -9.35
CA CYS A 128 -8.40 -2.51 -10.31
C CYS A 128 -8.62 -1.48 -11.42
N SER A 129 -7.57 -0.75 -11.82
CA SER A 129 -7.64 0.32 -12.83
C SER A 129 -8.09 -0.19 -14.21
N GLN A 130 -7.43 -1.23 -14.73
CA GLN A 130 -7.79 -1.88 -16.00
C GLN A 130 -8.06 -3.38 -15.86
N SER A 131 -7.20 -4.08 -15.14
CA SER A 131 -7.25 -5.52 -14.90
C SER A 131 -6.71 -5.78 -13.51
N CYS A 132 -7.10 -6.88 -12.86
CA CYS A 132 -6.46 -7.29 -11.60
C CYS A 132 -5.21 -8.17 -11.83
N SER A 133 -4.93 -8.52 -13.10
CA SER A 133 -3.69 -9.20 -13.49
C SER A 133 -2.58 -8.20 -13.76
N ASP A 134 -1.41 -8.45 -13.18
CA ASP A 134 -0.22 -7.62 -13.34
C ASP A 134 0.41 -7.78 -14.75
N GLU A 135 0.03 -8.79 -15.53
CA GLU A 135 0.63 -9.11 -16.85
C GLU A 135 0.35 -8.06 -17.93
N VAL A 136 -0.68 -7.24 -17.70
CA VAL A 136 -1.13 -6.19 -18.63
C VAL A 136 -0.14 -5.02 -18.65
N PHE A 137 0.56 -4.77 -17.55
CA PHE A 137 1.51 -3.66 -17.47
C PHE A 137 2.82 -4.00 -18.14
N LYS A 138 3.25 -3.15 -19.06
CA LYS A 138 4.54 -3.25 -19.74
C LYS A 138 5.42 -2.10 -19.30
N VAL A 139 6.62 -2.43 -18.84
CA VAL A 139 7.69 -1.48 -18.52
C VAL A 139 8.76 -1.61 -19.59
N ASP A 140 9.13 -0.51 -20.22
CA ASP A 140 10.27 -0.52 -21.15
C ASP A 140 11.57 -0.59 -20.32
N LEU A 141 12.28 -1.72 -20.37
CA LEU A 141 13.49 -1.92 -19.58
C LEU A 141 14.72 -1.15 -20.12
N LYS A 142 14.62 -0.50 -21.28
CA LYS A 142 15.68 0.35 -21.85
C LYS A 142 15.54 1.80 -21.42
N THR A 143 14.31 2.28 -21.23
CA THR A 143 14.02 3.67 -20.87
C THR A 143 13.44 3.83 -19.46
N CYS A 144 12.95 2.74 -18.87
CA CYS A 144 12.14 2.72 -17.65
C CYS A 144 10.83 3.52 -17.74
N GLU A 145 10.33 3.70 -18.96
CA GLU A 145 9.03 4.31 -19.20
C GLU A 145 7.89 3.29 -18.99
N ILE A 146 6.77 3.79 -18.50
CA ILE A 146 5.53 3.06 -18.30
C ILE A 146 4.37 3.83 -18.95
N ASP A 147 3.32 3.11 -19.34
CA ASP A 147 2.09 3.76 -19.80
C ASP A 147 1.32 4.34 -18.62
N GLN A 148 1.39 5.67 -18.49
CA GLN A 148 0.72 6.42 -17.43
C GLN A 148 -0.81 6.34 -17.52
N GLN A 149 -1.38 5.91 -18.64
CA GLN A 149 -2.83 5.77 -18.83
C GLN A 149 -3.40 4.43 -18.32
N GLN A 150 -2.53 3.51 -17.89
CA GLN A 150 -2.96 2.20 -17.39
C GLN A 150 -3.26 2.17 -15.88
N GLY A 151 -3.08 3.29 -15.18
CA GLY A 151 -3.43 3.43 -13.77
C GLY A 151 -4.18 4.72 -13.48
N GLU A 152 -4.45 4.95 -12.20
CA GLU A 152 -5.21 6.10 -11.69
C GLU A 152 -4.33 7.02 -10.83
N ASP A 153 -4.57 8.33 -10.93
CA ASP A 153 -3.90 9.31 -10.07
C ASP A 153 -4.51 9.33 -8.65
N GLU A 154 -5.81 9.09 -8.55
CA GLU A 154 -6.58 9.01 -7.31
C GLU A 154 -7.60 7.85 -7.39
N ILE A 155 -7.69 7.06 -6.33
CA ILE A 155 -8.68 5.99 -6.18
C ILE A 155 -9.58 6.32 -4.98
N LYS A 156 -10.89 6.24 -5.18
CA LYS A 156 -11.91 6.32 -4.12
C LYS A 156 -12.83 5.10 -4.23
N VAL A 157 -12.88 4.30 -3.18
CA VAL A 157 -13.63 3.04 -3.17
C VAL A 157 -14.45 2.96 -1.88
N SER A 158 -15.73 2.65 -2.02
CA SER A 158 -16.57 2.15 -0.94
C SER A 158 -16.79 0.66 -1.14
N TRP A 159 -16.64 -0.14 -0.09
CA TRP A 159 -16.78 -1.60 -0.18
C TRP A 159 -17.39 -2.19 1.09
N THR A 160 -18.28 -3.17 0.92
CA THR A 160 -18.98 -3.85 2.03
C THR A 160 -18.64 -5.34 2.05
N ASP A 161 -18.37 -5.89 3.23
CA ASP A 161 -18.10 -7.33 3.38
C ASP A 161 -19.39 -8.15 3.44
N GLU A 162 -19.82 -8.66 2.29
CA GLU A 162 -20.98 -9.56 2.16
C GLU A 162 -20.85 -10.86 2.97
N THR A 163 -19.63 -11.25 3.32
CA THR A 163 -19.33 -12.48 4.08
C THR A 163 -19.04 -12.21 5.55
N TYR A 164 -19.27 -10.98 6.01
CA TYR A 164 -19.09 -10.59 7.39
C TYR A 164 -20.03 -11.37 8.32
N LYS A 165 -19.51 -11.71 9.50
CA LYS A 165 -20.25 -12.37 10.57
C LYS A 165 -19.98 -11.61 11.88
N PRO A 166 -20.99 -11.00 12.51
CA PRO A 166 -20.80 -10.16 13.69
C PRO A 166 -20.34 -10.94 14.93
N GLU A 167 -20.49 -12.27 14.92
CA GLU A 167 -20.04 -13.15 16.00
C GLU A 167 -18.55 -13.51 15.92
N GLN A 168 -17.82 -13.01 14.92
CA GLN A 168 -16.41 -13.34 14.70
C GLN A 168 -15.53 -12.12 14.90
N ASN A 169 -14.46 -12.30 15.69
CA ASN A 169 -13.36 -11.34 15.74
C ASN A 169 -12.66 -11.32 14.37
N ALA A 170 -12.60 -10.13 13.78
CA ALA A 170 -12.00 -9.91 12.47
C ALA A 170 -11.14 -8.65 12.48
N PHE A 171 -10.17 -8.59 11.57
CA PHE A 171 -9.44 -7.38 11.28
C PHE A 171 -9.35 -7.17 9.78
N TYR A 172 -9.30 -5.90 9.40
CA TYR A 172 -9.25 -5.47 8.00
C TYR A 172 -8.13 -4.46 7.84
N TYR A 173 -7.31 -4.62 6.81
CA TYR A 173 -6.41 -3.56 6.38
C TYR A 173 -6.35 -3.55 4.86
N VAL A 174 -5.92 -2.42 4.30
CA VAL A 174 -5.87 -2.24 2.86
C VAL A 174 -4.44 -2.19 2.37
N ARG A 175 -4.21 -2.72 1.17
CA ARG A 175 -2.97 -2.55 0.41
C ARG A 175 -3.31 -1.85 -0.91
N VAL A 176 -2.62 -0.76 -1.20
CA VAL A 176 -2.75 -0.06 -2.48
C VAL A 176 -1.47 -0.28 -3.25
N LEU A 177 -1.58 -0.77 -4.48
CA LEU A 177 -0.44 -1.09 -5.33
C LEU A 177 -0.37 -0.09 -6.48
N GLN A 178 0.86 0.32 -6.81
CA GLN A 178 1.18 1.09 -8.00
C GLN A 178 1.29 0.18 -9.23
N VAL A 179 1.21 0.74 -10.43
CA VAL A 179 1.68 0.06 -11.64
C VAL A 179 3.18 -0.29 -11.46
N PRO A 180 3.63 -1.48 -11.90
CA PRO A 180 5.03 -1.88 -11.81
C PRO A 180 5.96 -0.84 -12.47
N THR A 181 7.06 -0.50 -11.79
CA THR A 181 8.11 0.38 -12.32
C THR A 181 9.44 -0.34 -12.37
N CYS A 182 10.43 0.26 -13.02
CA CYS A 182 11.79 -0.26 -12.96
C CYS A 182 12.31 -0.30 -11.52
N ARG A 183 13.01 -1.39 -11.19
CA ARG A 183 13.78 -1.46 -9.95
C ARG A 183 15.02 -0.57 -10.05
N TRP A 184 15.57 -0.14 -8.91
CA TRP A 184 16.82 0.65 -8.86
C TRP A 184 17.98 0.01 -9.65
N SER A 185 18.06 -1.33 -9.70
CA SER A 185 19.08 -2.06 -10.44
C SER A 185 18.98 -1.87 -11.95
N THR A 186 17.76 -1.71 -12.46
CA THR A 186 17.49 -1.45 -13.87
C THR A 186 17.87 -0.02 -14.24
N TYR A 187 17.54 0.96 -13.38
CA TYR A 187 18.01 2.35 -13.54
C TYR A 187 19.55 2.44 -13.56
N ASP A 188 20.22 1.73 -12.65
CA ASP A 188 21.68 1.67 -12.62
C ASP A 188 22.28 1.02 -13.87
N SER A 189 21.65 -0.03 -14.38
CA SER A 189 22.10 -0.72 -15.60
C SER A 189 21.98 0.18 -16.84
N ILE A 190 20.87 0.92 -16.96
CA ILE A 190 20.68 1.93 -18.02
C ILE A 190 21.74 3.02 -17.92
N ALA A 191 22.01 3.52 -16.71
CA ALA A 191 23.02 4.56 -16.49
C ALA A 191 24.45 4.11 -16.87
N LEU A 192 24.73 2.80 -16.81
CA LEU A 192 26.00 2.19 -17.20
C LEU A 192 26.01 1.67 -18.65
N GLY A 193 24.87 1.66 -19.34
CA GLY A 193 24.74 1.10 -20.69
C GLY A 193 24.89 -0.43 -20.74
N ILE A 194 24.59 -1.13 -19.65
CA ILE A 194 24.66 -2.60 -19.55
C ILE A 194 23.25 -3.20 -19.47
N GLN A 195 23.14 -4.51 -19.69
CA GLN A 195 21.88 -5.22 -19.49
C GLN A 195 21.56 -5.37 -17.99
N PRO A 196 20.29 -5.23 -17.58
CA PRO A 196 19.87 -5.57 -16.23
C PRO A 196 20.26 -7.01 -15.86
N PRO A 197 20.70 -7.28 -14.62
CA PRO A 197 21.04 -8.63 -14.21
C PRO A 197 19.80 -9.56 -14.22
N ASP A 198 19.96 -10.78 -14.72
CA ASP A 198 18.86 -11.76 -14.84
C ASP A 198 18.54 -12.49 -13.51
N ASP A 199 19.39 -12.36 -12.50
CA ASP A 199 19.22 -12.99 -11.18
C ASP A 199 18.29 -12.19 -10.24
N ILE A 200 17.83 -11.02 -10.67
CA ILE A 200 16.92 -10.15 -9.92
C ILE A 200 15.79 -9.64 -10.82
N PRO A 201 14.57 -9.43 -10.28
CA PRO A 201 13.50 -8.80 -11.04
C PRO A 201 13.94 -7.41 -11.55
N ALA A 202 13.72 -7.18 -12.84
CA ALA A 202 14.00 -5.89 -13.48
C ALA A 202 12.97 -4.80 -13.08
N THR A 203 11.81 -5.22 -12.57
CA THR A 203 10.73 -4.34 -12.13
C THR A 203 10.38 -4.60 -10.67
N VAL A 204 9.69 -3.64 -10.06
CA VAL A 204 9.15 -3.72 -8.70
C VAL A 204 7.77 -3.09 -8.68
N THR A 205 6.90 -3.62 -7.81
CA THR A 205 5.58 -3.05 -7.54
C THR A 205 5.61 -2.41 -6.17
N GLU A 206 5.56 -1.08 -6.14
CA GLU A 206 5.51 -0.30 -4.92
C GLU A 206 4.08 -0.26 -4.38
N MET A 207 3.95 -0.20 -3.05
CA MET A 207 2.67 -0.32 -2.37
C MET A 207 2.60 0.46 -1.07
N ALA A 208 1.38 0.74 -0.62
CA ALA A 208 1.05 1.29 0.68
C ALA A 208 0.15 0.33 1.46
N TRP A 209 0.38 0.18 2.77
CA TRP A 209 -0.44 -0.67 3.65
C TRP A 209 -0.94 0.13 4.85
N SER A 210 -2.24 0.10 5.11
CA SER A 210 -2.85 0.78 6.27
C SER A 210 -2.58 0.03 7.57
N SER A 211 -2.70 0.73 8.70
CA SER A 211 -2.97 0.06 9.97
C SER A 211 -4.30 -0.72 9.90
N PRO A 212 -4.41 -1.83 10.64
CA PRO A 212 -5.65 -2.60 10.68
C PRO A 212 -6.75 -1.87 11.46
N ILE A 213 -7.98 -2.08 11.01
CA ILE A 213 -9.19 -1.85 11.79
C ILE A 213 -9.61 -3.19 12.38
N TRP A 214 -9.76 -3.24 13.69
CA TRP A 214 -10.24 -4.43 14.40
C TRP A 214 -11.74 -4.32 14.61
N ILE A 215 -12.46 -5.41 14.33
CA ILE A 215 -13.88 -5.55 14.63
C ILE A 215 -14.01 -6.67 15.67
N ASP A 216 -14.29 -6.26 16.90
CA ASP A 216 -14.55 -7.17 18.01
C ASP A 216 -15.97 -7.71 17.88
N SER A 217 -16.13 -9.00 18.16
CA SER A 217 -17.41 -9.69 18.06
C SER A 217 -18.44 -9.08 19.00
N ALA A 218 -19.71 -9.12 18.62
CA ALA A 218 -20.77 -8.52 19.42
C ALA A 218 -20.99 -9.20 20.78
N ASN A 219 -20.38 -10.38 20.98
CA ASN A 219 -20.51 -11.19 22.18
C ASN A 219 -19.39 -10.97 23.21
N GLU A 220 -18.44 -10.06 22.95
CA GLU A 220 -17.39 -9.58 23.88
C GLU A 220 -17.73 -8.22 24.52
#